data_AF-A0A7L6N158-F1
#
_entry.id   AF-A0A7L6N158-F1
#
_cell.length_a   1.000
_cell.length_b   1.000
_cell.length_c   1.000
_cell.angle_alpha   90.00
_cell.angle_beta   90.00
_cell.angle_gamma   90.00
#
_symmetry.space_group_name_H-M   'P 1'
#
loop_
_entity.id
_entity.type
_entity.pdbx_description
1 polymer ?
#
loop_
_entity_poly.entity_id
_entity_poly.type
_entity_poly.pdbx_seq_one_letter_code
_entity_poly.pdbx_strand_id
1 'polypeptide(L)'
;MNYTLELKKRITKKYQKGESVSNLSKYYNIPRTSIYNWINKLSKKSFHELSISKRQLYEYQRKIEKLNRENQIQHYIISNLNIPKRNKIDLVYLLEEK
;
A
#
# COMPACT_ATOMS: atom_id res chain seq x y z
N MET A 1 -3.52 26.14 18.68
CA MET A 1 -2.35 25.31 19.08
C MET A 1 -1.88 24.49 17.89
N ASN A 2 -0.60 24.61 17.52
CA ASN A 2 -0.01 23.88 16.40
C ASN A 2 0.74 22.65 16.92
N TYR A 3 0.25 21.46 16.58
CA TYR A 3 0.90 20.19 16.91
C TYR A 3 1.71 19.69 15.71
N THR A 4 2.91 19.17 15.97
CA THR A 4 3.80 18.63 14.93
C THR A 4 3.17 17.44 14.22
N LEU A 5 3.56 17.23 12.96
CA LEU A 5 3.04 16.12 12.14
C LEU A 5 3.41 14.76 12.75
N GLU A 6 4.61 14.64 13.30
CA GLU A 6 5.07 13.40 13.94
C GLU A 6 4.22 13.02 15.15
N LEU A 7 3.89 13.99 16.01
CA LEU A 7 3.04 13.79 17.17
C LEU A 7 1.64 13.32 16.77
N LYS A 8 1.05 13.96 15.75
CA LYS A 8 -0.25 13.56 15.19
C LYS A 8 -0.21 12.10 14.71
N LYS A 9 0.81 11.74 13.91
CA LYS A 9 1.00 10.38 13.40
C LYS A 9 1.14 9.34 14.52
N ARG A 10 1.90 9.67 15.56
CA ARG A 10 2.12 8.77 16.71
C ARG A 10 0.81 8.49 17.46
N ILE A 11 0.01 9.53 17.69
CA ILE A 11 -1.28 9.42 18.39
C ILE A 11 -2.30 8.62 17.55
N THR A 12 -2.40 8.91 16.25
CA THR A 12 -3.33 8.19 15.36
C THR A 12 -2.95 6.71 15.22
N LYS A 13 -1.65 6.38 15.20
CA LYS A 13 -1.18 4.99 15.18
C LYS A 13 -1.54 4.23 16.46
N LYS A 14 -1.45 4.87 17.63
CA LYS A 14 -1.89 4.27 18.90
C LYS A 14 -3.41 4.04 18.93
N TYR A 15 -4.18 4.99 18.42
CA TYR A 15 -5.64 4.82 18.28
C TYR A 15 -5.99 3.62 17.38
N GLN A 16 -5.33 3.48 16.22
CA GLN A 16 -5.53 2.32 15.33
C GLN A 16 -5.18 0.98 15.97
N LYS A 17 -4.31 0.97 16.99
CA LYS A 17 -3.97 -0.23 17.78
C LYS A 17 -4.97 -0.52 18.92
N GLY A 18 -6.04 0.27 19.05
CA GLY A 18 -7.10 0.08 20.06
C GLY A 18 -7.02 1.01 21.26
N GLU A 19 -6.07 1.95 21.34
CA GLU A 19 -5.98 2.89 22.46
C GLU A 19 -7.15 3.90 22.43
N SER A 20 -7.82 4.11 23.57
CA SER A 20 -8.95 5.03 23.64
C SER A 20 -8.52 6.50 23.52
N VAL A 21 -9.36 7.33 22.88
CA VAL A 21 -9.12 8.78 22.77
C VAL A 21 -9.03 9.45 24.16
N SER A 22 -9.75 8.93 25.15
CA SER A 22 -9.66 9.40 26.54
C SER A 22 -8.27 9.18 27.14
N ASN A 23 -7.66 8.01 26.93
CA ASN A 23 -6.32 7.72 27.43
C ASN A 23 -5.27 8.56 26.70
N LEU A 24 -5.38 8.66 25.37
CA LEU A 24 -4.48 9.48 24.55
C LEU A 24 -4.56 10.96 24.94
N SER A 25 -5.77 11.47 25.20
CA SER A 25 -5.99 12.84 25.63
C SER A 25 -5.30 13.15 26.96
N LYS A 26 -5.43 12.25 27.94
CA LYS A 26 -4.77 12.38 29.25
C LYS A 26 -3.25 12.28 29.14
N TYR A 27 -2.75 11.25 28.45
CA TYR A 27 -1.32 10.97 28.36
C TYR A 27 -0.54 12.08 27.65
N TYR A 28 -1.08 12.61 26.55
CA TYR A 28 -0.42 13.63 25.75
C TYR A 28 -0.83 15.06 26.14
N ASN A 29 -1.74 15.22 27.11
CA ASN A 29 -2.37 16.48 27.50
C ASN A 29 -2.96 17.24 26.29
N ILE A 30 -3.65 16.51 25.41
CA ILE A 30 -4.25 17.05 24.18
C ILE A 30 -5.78 16.99 24.30
N PRO A 31 -6.52 18.04 23.95
CA PRO A 31 -7.97 18.01 23.95
C PRO A 31 -8.51 16.87 23.06
N ARG A 32 -9.46 16.09 23.57
CA ARG A 32 -10.12 15.00 22.83
C ARG A 32 -10.60 15.44 21.45
N THR A 33 -11.16 16.65 21.34
CA THR A 33 -11.63 17.27 20.09
C THR A 33 -10.53 17.35 19.02
N SER A 34 -9.30 17.68 19.41
CA SER A 34 -8.16 17.73 18.49
C SER A 34 -7.81 16.34 17.95
N ILE A 35 -7.85 15.32 18.82
CA ILE A 35 -7.57 13.92 18.45
C ILE A 35 -8.66 13.40 17.51
N TYR A 36 -9.94 13.61 17.84
CA TYR A 36 -11.05 13.24 16.96
C TYR A 36 -10.98 13.95 15.60
N ASN A 37 -10.59 15.22 15.56
CA ASN A 37 -10.38 15.95 14.31
C ASN A 37 -9.30 15.32 13.43
N TRP A 38 -8.21 14.79 14.01
CA TRP A 38 -7.17 14.10 13.23
C TRP A 38 -7.63 12.74 12.72
N ILE A 39 -8.33 11.98 13.56
CA ILE A 39 -8.91 10.68 13.18
C ILE A 39 -9.91 10.86 12.03
N ASN A 40 -10.81 11.85 12.13
CA ASN A 40 -11.81 12.14 11.11
C ASN A 40 -11.21 12.63 9.78
N LYS A 41 -10.08 13.35 9.83
CA LYS A 41 -9.36 13.74 8.62
C LYS A 41 -8.69 12.53 7.93
N LEU A 42 -8.20 11.57 8.70
CA LEU A 42 -7.65 10.32 8.16
C LEU A 42 -8.74 9.43 7.55
N SER A 43 -9.90 9.29 8.21
CA SER A 43 -10.99 8.47 7.67
C SER A 43 -11.58 9.04 6.37
N LYS A 44 -11.65 10.37 6.24
CA LYS A 44 -12.02 11.02 4.96
C LYS A 44 -10.97 10.77 3.87
N LYS A 45 -9.68 10.79 4.21
CA LYS A 45 -8.59 10.49 3.25
C LYS A 45 -8.64 9.02 2.82
N SER A 46 -8.85 8.10 3.75
CA SER A 46 -8.99 6.67 3.43
C SER A 46 -10.23 6.40 2.59
N PHE A 47 -11.37 7.08 2.84
CA PHE A 47 -12.57 6.90 2.02
C PHE A 47 -12.37 7.39 0.57
N HIS A 48 -11.59 8.46 0.37
CA HIS A 48 -11.24 8.95 -0.97
C HIS A 48 -10.18 8.08 -1.67
N GLU A 49 -9.24 7.50 -0.90
CA GLU A 49 -8.26 6.52 -1.42
C GLU A 49 -8.89 5.13 -1.67
N LEU A 50 -9.95 4.78 -0.96
CA LEU A 50 -10.73 3.54 -1.11
C LEU A 50 -11.87 3.66 -2.13
N SER A 51 -12.16 4.86 -2.66
CA SER A 51 -13.18 5.03 -3.71
C SER A 51 -12.64 4.63 -5.07
N ILE A 52 -12.11 3.41 -5.18
CA ILE A 52 -11.84 2.78 -6.47
C ILE A 52 -13.22 2.42 -7.04
N SER A 53 -13.57 2.99 -8.19
CA SER A 53 -14.80 2.61 -8.89
C SER A 53 -14.75 1.13 -9.24
N LYS A 54 -15.90 0.43 -9.21
CA LYS A 54 -16.00 -0.96 -9.71
C LYS A 54 -15.34 -1.12 -11.08
N ARG A 55 -15.46 -0.10 -11.94
CA ARG A 55 -14.81 -0.06 -13.26
C ARG A 55 -13.28 -0.10 -13.18
N GLN A 56 -12.69 0.71 -12.31
CA GLN A 56 -11.24 0.76 -12.11
C GLN A 56 -10.73 -0.57 -11.56
N LEU A 57 -11.48 -1.20 -10.64
CA LEU A 57 -11.16 -2.53 -10.13
C LEU A 57 -11.11 -3.58 -11.25
N TYR A 58 -12.11 -3.60 -12.13
CA TYR A 58 -12.11 -4.47 -13.31
C TYR A 58 -10.97 -4.17 -14.29
N GLU A 59 -10.62 -2.90 -14.49
CA GLU A 59 -9.49 -2.51 -15.32
C GLU A 59 -8.16 -3.01 -14.72
N TYR A 60 -7.97 -2.90 -13.40
CA TYR A 60 -6.80 -3.45 -12.73
C TYR A 60 -6.75 -4.97 -12.80
N GLN A 61 -7.87 -5.65 -12.59
CA GLN A 61 -7.93 -7.11 -12.70
C GLN A 61 -7.52 -7.58 -14.10
N ARG A 62 -8.06 -6.96 -15.16
CA ARG A 62 -7.66 -7.27 -16.54
C ARG A 62 -6.17 -7.04 -16.79
N LYS A 63 -5.60 -5.97 -16.24
CA LYS A 63 -4.18 -5.67 -16.38
C LYS A 63 -3.32 -6.72 -15.68
N ILE A 64 -3.70 -7.16 -14.48
CA ILE A 64 -3.01 -8.22 -13.74
C ILE A 64 -3.08 -9.55 -14.51
N GLU A 65 -4.25 -9.93 -15.01
CA GLU A 65 -4.41 -11.16 -15.80
C GLU A 65 -3.53 -11.15 -17.06
N LYS A 66 -3.48 -10.00 -17.76
CA LYS A 66 -2.63 -9.84 -18.93
C LYS A 66 -1.14 -10.00 -18.59
N LEU A 67 -0.66 -9.30 -17.56
CA LEU A 67 0.73 -9.38 -17.11
C LEU A 67 1.11 -10.80 -16.65
N ASN A 68 0.22 -11.48 -15.94
CA ASN A 68 0.44 -12.87 -15.54
C ASN A 68 0.59 -13.80 -16.74
N ARG A 69 -0.24 -13.62 -17.78
CA ARG A 69 -0.13 -14.39 -19.01
C ARG A 69 1.17 -14.11 -19.76
N GLU A 70 1.58 -12.85 -19.85
CA GLU A 70 2.85 -12.45 -20.46
C GLU A 70 4.04 -13.07 -19.71
N ASN A 71 4.04 -13.01 -18.38
CA ASN A 71 5.07 -13.65 -17.55
C ASN A 71 5.12 -15.18 -17.73
N GLN A 72 3.97 -15.86 -17.79
CA GLN A 72 3.91 -17.30 -18.04
C GLN A 72 4.54 -17.66 -19.39
N ILE A 73 4.25 -16.89 -20.44
CA ILE A 73 4.84 -17.09 -21.77
C ILE A 73 6.35 -16.89 -21.72
N GLN A 74 6.82 -15.82 -21.06
CA GLN A 74 8.26 -15.55 -20.92
C GLN A 74 8.97 -16.69 -20.18
N HIS A 75 8.46 -17.14 -19.04
CA HIS A 75 9.02 -18.28 -18.32
C HIS A 75 9.04 -19.56 -19.16
N TYR A 76 7.95 -19.83 -19.89
CA TYR A 76 7.90 -20.98 -20.80
C TYR A 76 9.00 -20.90 -21.85
N ILE A 77 9.17 -19.76 -22.53
CA ILE A 77 10.23 -19.57 -23.52
C ILE A 77 11.61 -19.79 -22.88
N ILE A 78 11.92 -19.09 -21.78
CA ILE A 78 13.23 -19.19 -21.10
C ILE A 78 13.55 -20.63 -20.70
N SER A 79 12.55 -21.37 -20.20
CA SER A 79 12.73 -22.77 -19.82
C SER A 79 13.07 -23.66 -21.02
N ASN A 80 12.45 -23.43 -22.17
CA ASN A 80 12.60 -24.23 -23.39
C ASN A 80 13.73 -23.75 -24.33
N LEU A 81 14.33 -22.58 -24.09
CA LEU A 81 15.51 -22.15 -24.84
C LEU A 81 16.65 -23.15 -24.65
N ASN A 82 17.22 -23.64 -25.75
CA ASN A 82 18.38 -24.52 -25.74
C ASN A 82 19.68 -23.72 -25.54
N ILE A 83 19.79 -23.05 -24.39
CA ILE A 83 20.94 -22.25 -23.99
C ILE A 83 21.47 -22.73 -22.64
N PRO A 84 22.77 -22.54 -22.35
CA PRO A 84 23.35 -22.90 -21.07
C PRO A 84 22.61 -22.25 -19.90
N LYS A 85 22.51 -22.96 -18.78
CA LYS A 85 21.78 -22.51 -17.58
C LYS A 85 22.22 -21.13 -17.08
N ARG A 86 23.51 -20.80 -17.18
CA ARG A 86 24.08 -19.48 -16.82
C ARG A 86 23.40 -18.36 -17.60
N ASN A 87 23.29 -18.52 -18.91
CA ASN A 87 22.68 -17.54 -19.80
C ASN A 87 21.16 -17.38 -19.56
N LYS A 88 20.48 -18.43 -19.07
CA LYS A 88 19.06 -18.32 -18.66
C LYS A 88 18.88 -17.41 -17.45
N ILE A 89 19.80 -17.47 -16.49
CA ILE A 89 19.77 -16.63 -15.28
C ILE A 89 20.02 -15.16 -15.65
N ASP A 90 21.04 -14.91 -16.48
CA ASP A 90 21.37 -13.56 -16.96
C ASP A 90 20.18 -12.93 -17.73
N LEU A 91 19.46 -13.73 -18.53
CA LEU A 91 18.26 -13.28 -19.24
C LEU A 91 17.09 -12.93 -18.32
N VAL A 92 16.91 -13.64 -17.21
CA VAL A 92 15.85 -13.33 -16.23
C VAL A 92 16.13 -11.97 -15.58
N TYR A 93 17.36 -11.72 -15.14
CA TYR A 93 17.73 -10.43 -14.53
C TYR A 93 17.56 -9.26 -15.51
N LEU A 94 17.94 -9.43 -16.78
CA LEU A 94 17.76 -8.39 -17.81
C LEU A 94 16.28 -8.07 -18.11
N LEU A 95 15.36 -9.01 -17.86
CA LEU A 95 13.93 -8.82 -18.04
C LEU A 95 13.25 -8.21 -16.81
N GLU A 96 13.82 -8.37 -15.61
CA GLU A 96 13.32 -7.77 -14.36
C GLU A 96 13.70 -6.29 -14.20
N GLU A 97 14.77 -5.83 -14.84
CA GLU A 97 15.25 -4.43 -14.77
C GLU A 97 14.57 -3.46 -15.77
N LYS A 98 13.65 -3.93 -16.61
CA LYS A 98 12.89 -3.11 -17.58
C LYS A 98 11.50 -2.74 -17.09
#